data_AF-A0A8T7FIN5-F1
#
_entry.id   AF-A0A8T7FIN5-F1
#
_cell.length_a   1.000
_cell.length_b   1.000
_cell.length_c   1.000
_cell.angle_alpha   90.00
_cell.angle_beta   90.00
_cell.angle_gamma   90.00
#
_symmetry.space_group_name_H-M   'P 1'
#
loop_
_entity.id
_entity.type
_entity.pdbx_description
1 polymer ?
#
loop_
_entity_poly.entity_id
_entity_poly.type
_entity_poly.pdbx_seq_one_letter_code
_entity_poly.pdbx_strand_id
1 'polypeptide(L)'
;MNKVVFVQAYFAPIGKKQIVKVPTGEKKTGFFGGESDVTRDEEKWVQTGYSDRLVDTTRLEKDLQEAIERLNKDGYEVISVTNIISGDYNYEWKKEANASWGYSYGYGYSYTDGLMVIARKV
;
A
#
# COMPACT_ATOMS: atom_id res chain seq x y z
N MET A 1 14.72 -1.05 -31.54
CA MET A 1 15.04 -1.87 -30.34
C MET A 1 13.90 -1.75 -29.35
N ASN A 2 13.46 -2.85 -28.75
CA ASN A 2 12.38 -2.83 -27.75
C ASN A 2 12.93 -2.35 -26.40
N LYS A 3 12.11 -1.63 -25.64
CA LYS A 3 12.37 -1.20 -24.27
C LYS A 3 11.47 -1.99 -23.33
N VAL A 4 12.03 -2.46 -22.22
CA VAL A 4 11.30 -3.18 -21.17
C VAL A 4 11.35 -2.34 -19.90
N VAL A 5 10.19 -2.13 -19.28
CA VAL A 5 10.05 -1.37 -18.03
C VAL A 5 9.27 -2.23 -17.06
N PHE A 6 9.72 -2.29 -15.81
CA PHE A 6 8.97 -2.94 -14.73
C PHE A 6 8.32 -1.87 -13.85
N VAL A 7 7.02 -1.99 -13.66
CA VAL A 7 6.21 -1.14 -12.78
C VAL A 7 5.90 -1.94 -11.52
N GLN A 8 6.58 -1.63 -10.43
CA GLN A 8 6.44 -2.30 -9.15
C GLN A 8 5.04 -2.06 -8.57
N ALA A 9 4.37 -3.12 -8.12
CA ALA A 9 3.15 -3.04 -7.33
C ALA A 9 3.47 -2.94 -5.84
N TYR A 10 2.56 -2.32 -5.08
CA TYR A 10 2.66 -2.13 -3.64
C TYR A 10 1.36 -2.57 -2.98
N PHE A 11 1.43 -3.02 -1.73
CA PHE A 11 0.23 -3.35 -0.98
C PHE A 11 -0.55 -2.09 -0.57
N ALA A 12 -1.87 -2.22 -0.47
CA ALA A 12 -2.80 -1.16 -0.11
C ALA A 12 -2.55 -0.67 1.32
N PRO A 13 -2.57 0.65 1.59
CA PRO A 13 -2.43 1.16 2.94
C PRO A 13 -3.62 0.74 3.79
N ILE A 14 -3.36 0.26 5.01
CA ILE A 14 -4.40 0.00 6.01
C ILE A 14 -4.31 1.02 7.13
N GLY A 15 -5.44 1.32 7.75
CA GLY A 15 -5.51 2.36 8.76
C GLY A 15 -6.76 2.25 9.60
N LYS A 16 -6.80 3.09 10.63
CA LYS A 16 -7.92 3.21 11.54
C LYS A 16 -8.36 4.65 11.63
N LYS A 17 -9.62 4.84 11.99
CA LYS A 17 -10.14 6.15 12.33
C LYS A 17 -9.62 6.53 13.72
N GLN A 18 -9.00 7.69 13.82
CA GLN A 18 -8.49 8.24 15.07
C GLN A 18 -9.12 9.62 15.30
N ILE A 19 -9.56 9.85 16.53
CA ILE A 19 -10.03 11.16 16.96
C ILE A 19 -8.79 12.02 17.23
N VAL A 20 -8.68 13.13 16.50
CA VAL A 20 -7.62 14.11 16.66
C VAL A 20 -8.23 15.41 17.16
N LYS A 21 -7.63 15.98 18.21
CA LYS A 21 -8.01 17.28 18.76
C LYS A 21 -7.46 18.38 17.87
N VAL A 22 -8.35 19.08 17.18
CA VAL A 22 -8.01 20.23 16.34
C VAL A 22 -8.36 21.50 17.11
N PRO A 23 -7.42 22.45 17.29
CA PRO A 23 -7.72 23.72 17.94
C PRO A 23 -8.73 24.51 17.11
N THR A 24 -9.78 25.02 17.74
CA THR A 24 -10.84 25.79 17.04
C THR A 24 -10.48 27.26 16.83
N GLY A 25 -9.35 27.70 17.41
CA GLY A 25 -8.95 29.12 17.44
C GLY A 25 -9.67 29.93 18.52
N GLU A 26 -10.64 29.34 19.23
CA GLU A 26 -11.31 29.96 20.37
C GLU A 26 -10.54 29.67 21.65
N LYS A 27 -10.40 30.69 22.50
CA LYS A 27 -9.82 30.56 23.83
C LYS A 27 -10.90 30.64 24.88
N LYS A 28 -10.85 29.74 25.85
CA LYS A 28 -11.72 29.77 27.01
C LYS A 28 -10.91 30.22 28.23
N THR A 29 -11.41 31.23 28.92
CA THR A 29 -10.84 31.69 30.19
C THR A 29 -11.32 30.79 31.32
N GLY A 30 -10.38 30.16 32.03
CA GLY A 30 -10.65 29.33 33.20
C GLY A 30 -10.98 30.16 34.44
N PHE A 31 -11.54 29.51 35.45
CA PHE A 31 -12.01 30.15 36.70
C PHE A 31 -10.91 30.86 37.52
N PHE A 32 -9.63 30.60 37.23
CA PHE A 32 -8.47 31.25 37.84
C PHE A 32 -7.69 32.19 36.88
N GLY A 33 -8.32 32.64 35.79
CA GLY A 33 -7.74 33.64 34.87
C GLY A 33 -6.74 33.11 33.84
N GLY A 34 -6.50 31.80 33.78
CA GLY A 34 -5.70 31.18 32.71
C GLY A 34 -6.52 30.95 31.43
N GLU A 35 -5.92 31.18 30.26
CA GLU A 35 -6.53 30.86 28.96
C GLU A 35 -6.17 29.43 28.52
N SER A 36 -7.16 28.67 28.05
CA SER A 36 -6.95 27.37 27.42
C SER A 36 -7.61 27.32 26.04
N ASP A 37 -6.92 26.76 25.06
CA ASP A 37 -7.45 26.57 23.71
C ASP A 37 -8.63 25.58 23.72
N VAL A 38 -9.72 25.95 23.06
CA VAL A 38 -10.84 25.05 22.81
C VAL A 38 -10.45 24.13 21.65
N THR A 39 -10.53 22.83 21.88
CA THR A 39 -10.27 21.81 20.85
C THR A 39 -11.56 21.13 20.45
N ARG A 40 -11.73 20.88 19.15
CA ARG A 40 -12.77 20.01 18.60
C ARG A 40 -12.17 18.65 18.25
N ASP A 41 -12.90 17.60 18.60
CA ASP A 41 -12.58 16.24 18.20
C ASP A 41 -12.98 16.04 16.73
N GLU A 42 -12.01 15.70 15.87
CA GLU A 42 -12.24 15.34 14.48
C GLU A 42 -11.82 13.91 14.20
N GLU A 43 -12.66 13.15 13.50
CA GLU A 43 -12.33 11.81 13.06
C GLU A 43 -11.46 11.90 11.79
N LYS A 44 -10.18 11.53 11.89
CA LYS A 44 -9.28 11.42 10.74
C LYS A 44 -8.85 9.97 10.55
N TRP A 45 -8.78 9.56 9.28
CA TRP A 45 -8.17 8.27 8.94
C TRP A 45 -6.65 8.40 9.03
N VAL A 46 -6.02 7.51 9.79
CA VAL A 46 -4.58 7.46 9.96
C VAL A 46 -4.08 6.11 9.47
N GLN A 47 -3.11 6.14 8.56
CA GLN A 47 -2.45 4.93 8.08
C GLN A 47 -1.65 4.29 9.22
N THR A 48 -1.87 3.00 9.44
CA THR A 48 -1.18 2.22 10.47
C THR A 48 -0.26 1.14 9.89
N GLY A 49 -0.29 0.95 8.57
CA GLY A 49 0.57 -0.02 7.87
C GLY A 49 0.14 -0.24 6.43
N TYR A 50 0.46 -1.42 5.92
CA TYR A 50 0.05 -1.90 4.60
C TYR A 50 -0.63 -3.26 4.73
N SER A 51 -1.50 -3.57 3.77
CA SER A 51 -2.13 -4.87 3.66
C SER A 51 -1.08 -5.94 3.38
N ASP A 52 -1.36 -7.15 3.81
CA ASP A 52 -0.60 -8.36 3.47
C ASP A 52 -1.20 -9.12 2.29
N ARG A 53 -2.37 -8.70 1.80
CA ARG A 53 -3.19 -9.48 0.86
C ARG A 53 -3.80 -8.66 -0.29
N LEU A 54 -3.86 -7.33 -0.15
CA LEU A 54 -4.47 -6.44 -1.14
C LEU A 54 -3.40 -5.55 -1.76
N VAL A 55 -3.27 -5.61 -3.08
CA VAL A 55 -2.45 -4.66 -3.85
C VAL A 55 -3.19 -3.33 -3.94
N ASP A 56 -2.45 -2.22 -3.82
CA ASP A 56 -2.94 -0.87 -4.08
C ASP A 56 -3.14 -0.66 -5.58
N THR A 57 -4.32 -1.03 -6.07
CA THR A 57 -4.64 -0.94 -7.49
C THR A 57 -4.68 0.50 -8.00
N THR A 58 -5.14 1.45 -7.18
CA THR A 58 -5.19 2.87 -7.54
C THR A 58 -3.79 3.44 -7.73
N ARG A 59 -2.86 3.11 -6.83
CA ARG A 59 -1.46 3.48 -7.02
C ARG A 59 -0.85 2.80 -8.25
N LEU A 60 -1.07 1.49 -8.41
CA LEU A 60 -0.51 0.74 -9.53
C LEU A 60 -0.98 1.26 -10.89
N GLU A 61 -2.27 1.63 -11.01
CA GLU A 61 -2.84 2.24 -12.20
C GLU A 61 -2.11 3.56 -12.54
N LYS A 62 -1.94 4.43 -11.55
CA LYS A 62 -1.24 5.69 -11.72
C LYS A 62 0.23 5.48 -12.13
N ASP A 63 0.93 4.59 -11.44
CA ASP A 63 2.34 4.29 -11.72
C ASP A 63 2.51 3.70 -13.14
N LEU A 64 1.57 2.85 -13.58
CA LEU A 64 1.53 2.34 -14.95
C LEU A 64 1.28 3.47 -15.97
N GLN A 65 0.30 4.33 -15.72
CA GLN A 65 -0.01 5.45 -16.61
C GLN A 65 1.21 6.37 -16.77
N GLU A 66 1.89 6.73 -15.68
CA GLU A 66 3.12 7.52 -15.72
C GLU A 66 4.23 6.84 -16.53
N ALA A 67 4.39 5.53 -16.40
CA ALA A 67 5.37 4.77 -17.19
C ALA A 67 5.04 4.80 -18.69
N ILE A 68 3.77 4.62 -19.06
CA ILE A 68 3.31 4.70 -20.45
C ILE A 68 3.53 6.11 -21.02
N GLU A 69 3.17 7.15 -20.27
CA GLU A 69 3.36 8.54 -20.71
C GLU A 69 4.83 8.89 -20.95
N ARG A 70 5.74 8.40 -20.09
CA ARG A 70 7.19 8.56 -20.28
C ARG A 70 7.67 7.85 -21.55
N LEU A 71 7.21 6.61 -21.77
CA LEU A 71 7.55 5.86 -22.99
C LEU A 71 7.05 6.57 -24.25
N ASN A 72 5.82 7.08 -24.24
CA ASN A 72 5.24 7.82 -25.36
C ASN A 72 6.04 9.11 -25.65
N LYS A 73 6.44 9.86 -24.61
CA LYS A 73 7.30 11.04 -24.74
C LYS A 73 8.68 10.70 -25.33
N ASP A 74 9.21 9.53 -25.00
CA ASP A 74 10.46 9.02 -25.54
C ASP A 74 10.31 8.47 -26.99
N GLY A 75 9.13 8.55 -27.60
CA GLY A 75 8.86 8.04 -28.95
C GLY A 75 8.78 6.50 -29.01
N TYR A 76 8.23 5.89 -27.96
CA TYR A 76 7.93 4.46 -27.92
C TYR A 76 6.42 4.23 -27.89
N GLU A 77 5.97 3.15 -28.52
CA GLU A 77 4.61 2.63 -28.46
C GLU A 77 4.60 1.39 -27.57
N VAL A 78 3.71 1.35 -26.57
CA VAL A 78 3.52 0.17 -25.72
C VAL A 78 2.80 -0.92 -26.50
N ILE A 79 3.39 -2.11 -26.53
CA ILE A 79 2.86 -3.26 -27.29
C ILE A 79 2.42 -4.42 -26.40
N SER A 80 2.85 -4.46 -25.13
CA SER A 80 2.43 -5.48 -24.17
C SER A 80 2.57 -4.99 -22.74
N VAL A 81 1.62 -5.38 -21.89
CA VAL A 81 1.68 -5.26 -20.43
C VAL A 81 1.33 -6.63 -19.85
N THR A 82 2.21 -7.20 -19.05
CA THR A 82 2.05 -8.53 -18.44
C THR A 82 2.26 -8.43 -16.94
N ASN A 83 1.37 -9.01 -16.14
CA ASN A 83 1.56 -9.07 -14.69
C ASN A 83 2.65 -10.09 -14.32
N ILE A 84 3.51 -9.69 -13.40
CA ILE A 84 4.47 -10.57 -12.76
C ILE A 84 3.92 -10.94 -11.40
N ILE A 85 3.84 -12.23 -11.13
CA ILE A 85 3.33 -12.79 -9.89
C ILE A 85 4.52 -13.25 -9.07
N SER A 86 4.61 -12.79 -7.84
CA SER A 86 5.52 -13.31 -6.82
C SER A 86 4.70 -14.02 -5.75
N GLY A 87 5.33 -14.93 -5.03
CA GLY A 87 4.70 -15.64 -3.93
C GLY A 87 5.76 -16.05 -2.96
N ASP A 88 5.43 -15.98 -1.67
CA ASP A 88 6.29 -16.50 -0.63
C ASP A 88 5.60 -17.70 0.03
N TYR A 89 6.39 -18.75 0.26
CA TYR A 89 5.98 -19.95 0.97
C TYR A 89 6.70 -19.93 2.30
N ASN A 90 6.00 -19.59 3.38
CA ASN A 90 6.54 -19.91 4.69
C ASN A 90 5.46 -20.02 5.75
N TYR A 91 5.16 -21.25 6.15
CA TYR A 91 4.52 -21.50 7.43
C TYR A 91 5.18 -22.69 8.11
N GLU A 92 6.35 -22.45 8.70
CA GLU A 92 6.81 -23.29 9.81
C GLU A 92 5.99 -22.94 11.07
N TRP A 93 4.94 -23.70 11.32
CA TRP A 93 4.31 -23.68 12.65
C TRP A 93 5.23 -24.40 13.65
N LYS A 94 6.05 -23.63 14.38
CA LYS A 94 6.73 -24.13 15.57
C LYS A 94 5.71 -24.23 16.71
N LYS A 95 5.20 -25.43 16.97
CA LYS A 95 4.35 -25.69 18.13
C LYS A 95 5.21 -25.93 19.37
N GLU A 96 4.80 -25.33 20.50
CA GLU A 96 5.37 -25.59 21.82
C GLU A 96 5.42 -27.10 22.13
N ALA A 97 6.44 -27.47 22.93
CA ALA A 97 7.08 -28.79 23.02
C ALA A 97 6.22 -30.03 23.40
N ASN A 98 4.88 -29.95 23.49
CA ASN A 98 4.06 -31.01 24.11
C ASN A 98 2.92 -31.60 23.24
N ALA A 99 2.89 -31.39 21.92
CA ALA A 99 1.85 -31.99 21.05
C ALA A 99 2.43 -33.05 20.11
N SER A 100 2.10 -34.31 20.40
CA SER A 100 2.47 -35.52 19.65
C SER A 100 1.67 -35.60 18.33
N TRP A 101 2.39 -35.72 17.20
CA TRP A 101 1.94 -36.06 15.83
C TRP A 101 0.92 -35.14 15.14
N GLY A 102 1.44 -34.24 14.27
CA GLY A 102 0.65 -33.59 13.23
C GLY A 102 1.35 -32.39 12.60
N TYR A 103 1.98 -32.57 11.43
CA TYR A 103 2.40 -31.46 10.59
C TYR A 103 1.17 -30.94 9.84
N SER A 104 0.76 -29.69 10.06
CA SER A 104 -0.25 -29.02 9.23
C SER A 104 0.44 -28.14 8.20
N TYR A 105 0.25 -28.43 6.92
CA TYR A 105 0.74 -27.61 5.82
C TYR A 105 -0.05 -26.30 5.77
N GLY A 106 0.64 -25.16 5.85
CA GLY A 106 0.06 -23.85 5.55
C GLY A 106 -0.08 -23.66 4.04
N TYR A 107 -1.16 -22.98 3.61
CA TYR A 107 -1.33 -22.58 2.21
C TYR A 107 -0.47 -21.35 1.92
N GLY A 108 0.40 -21.43 0.92
CA GLY A 108 1.09 -20.25 0.39
C GLY A 108 0.12 -19.34 -0.37
N TYR A 109 0.45 -18.05 -0.46
CA TYR A 109 -0.29 -17.10 -1.29
C TYR A 109 0.65 -16.40 -2.26
N SER A 110 0.12 -16.10 -3.44
CA SER A 110 0.80 -15.28 -4.45
C SER A 110 0.17 -13.90 -4.51
N TYR A 111 0.96 -12.91 -4.90
CA TYR A 111 0.54 -11.54 -5.13
C TYR A 111 1.13 -11.03 -6.44
N THR A 112 0.49 -10.03 -7.04
CA THR A 112 1.06 -9.32 -8.18
C THR A 112 2.23 -8.48 -7.66
N ASP A 113 3.44 -8.84 -8.07
CA ASP A 113 4.66 -8.10 -7.74
C ASP A 113 4.78 -6.82 -8.56
N GLY A 114 4.27 -6.85 -9.79
CA GLY A 114 4.28 -5.68 -10.66
C GLY A 114 3.83 -6.00 -12.07
N LEU A 115 4.02 -5.04 -12.97
CA LEU A 115 3.69 -5.14 -14.38
C LEU A 115 4.95 -4.96 -15.22
N MET A 116 5.23 -5.92 -16.09
CA MET A 116 6.25 -5.79 -17.13
C MET A 116 5.63 -5.16 -18.37
N VAL A 117 6.18 -4.04 -18.80
CA VAL A 117 5.76 -3.27 -19.97
C VAL A 117 6.80 -3.41 -21.06
N ILE A 118 6.39 -3.86 -22.24
CA ILE A 118 7.25 -3.94 -23.43
C ILE A 118 6.78 -2.88 -24.42
N ALA A 119 7.73 -2.06 -24.88
CA ALA A 119 7.47 -0.99 -25.83
C ALA A 119 8.43 -1.04 -27.02
N ARG A 120 7.96 -0.65 -28.20
CA ARG A 120 8.70 -0.61 -29.46
C ARG A 120 8.97 0.84 -29.85
N LYS A 121 10.19 1.14 -30.31
CA LYS A 121 10.53 2.47 -30.82
C LYS A 121 9.71 2.76 -32.08
N VAL A 122 9.09 3.95 -32.12
CA VAL A 122 8.42 4.51 -33.31
C VAL A 122 9.43 5.20 -34.20
#